data_AF-A0A0R2X3V6-F1
#
_entry.id   AF-A0A0R2X3V6-F1
#
_cell.length_a   1.000
_cell.length_b   1.000
_cell.length_c   1.000
_cell.angle_alpha   90.00
_cell.angle_beta   90.00
_cell.angle_gamma   90.00
#
_symmetry.space_group_name_H-M   'P 1'
#
loop_
_entity.id
_entity.type
_entity.pdbx_description
1 polymer ?
#
loop_
_entity_poly.entity_id
_entity_poly.type
_entity_poly.pdbx_seq_one_letter_code
_entity_poly.pdbx_strand_id
1 'polypeptide(L)'
;MRNFLQLVCAPLRLGCLFGLYFFSMNFVHAQPQQNLPALALVGYQAFALRVSDIDRSVRFYSDVFGAAPVRDAKRATYALGTSNQHFILSEAEGDEPLGFAWIGLGVRNFDRQAVSQELSQLGFSPIEAQEQRPLTRAMRFWSDEKWGQDALFFADAEGIVYRVMSTDDCGACAPQRVLRGCFRRRALTTLLILWPTTSVAIACSSKASASVYSLIRARLRQLLALAMACNF
;
A
#
# COMPACT_ATOMS: atom_id res chain seq x y z
N MET A 1 -35.25 -77.08 -26.95
CA MET A 1 -35.82 -75.72 -26.93
C MET A 1 -35.85 -75.23 -25.49
N ARG A 2 -35.28 -74.04 -25.23
CA ARG A 2 -35.58 -73.14 -24.09
C ARG A 2 -35.21 -73.65 -22.69
N ASN A 3 -34.51 -72.94 -21.80
CA ASN A 3 -34.03 -71.56 -21.72
C ASN A 3 -32.88 -71.55 -20.68
N PHE A 4 -31.67 -71.04 -20.92
CA PHE A 4 -31.29 -69.63 -21.14
C PHE A 4 -31.71 -68.62 -20.05
N LEU A 5 -32.05 -69.07 -18.84
CA LEU A 5 -32.47 -68.18 -17.74
C LEU A 5 -31.63 -68.27 -16.45
N GLN A 6 -30.45 -68.88 -16.47
CA GLN A 6 -29.58 -68.97 -15.27
C GLN A 6 -28.31 -68.11 -15.31
N LEU A 7 -28.14 -67.25 -16.32
CA LEU A 7 -26.82 -66.67 -16.62
C LEU A 7 -26.74 -65.14 -16.61
N VAL A 8 -27.66 -64.44 -15.92
CA VAL A 8 -27.65 -62.96 -15.91
C VAL A 8 -27.71 -62.32 -14.52
N CYS A 9 -27.93 -63.07 -13.42
CA CYS A 9 -28.13 -62.42 -12.11
C CYS A 9 -26.89 -62.34 -11.19
N ALA A 10 -25.73 -62.87 -11.61
CA ALA A 10 -24.59 -63.04 -10.69
C ALA A 10 -23.40 -62.03 -10.78
N PRO A 11 -23.16 -61.22 -11.84
CA PRO A 11 -21.97 -60.36 -11.83
C PRO A 11 -22.26 -58.89 -11.47
N LEU A 12 -23.44 -58.55 -10.94
CA LEU A 12 -23.81 -57.15 -10.68
C LEU A 12 -23.63 -56.69 -9.23
N ARG A 13 -23.25 -57.60 -8.30
CA ARG A 13 -22.96 -57.22 -6.90
C ARG A 13 -21.47 -57.08 -6.56
N LEU A 14 -20.56 -57.57 -7.42
CA LEU A 14 -19.12 -57.45 -7.15
C LEU A 14 -18.49 -56.18 -7.75
N GLY A 15 -19.11 -55.57 -8.77
CA GLY A 15 -18.63 -54.33 -9.39
C GLY A 15 -18.83 -53.07 -8.53
N CYS A 16 -19.89 -53.01 -7.71
CA CYS A 16 -20.16 -51.85 -6.86
C CYS A 16 -19.22 -51.74 -5.65
N LEU A 17 -18.64 -52.86 -5.18
CA LEU A 17 -17.70 -52.84 -4.05
C LEU A 17 -16.28 -52.44 -4.48
N PHE A 18 -15.86 -52.74 -5.72
CA PHE A 18 -14.57 -52.29 -6.25
C PHE A 18 -14.57 -50.79 -6.64
N GLY A 19 -15.70 -50.26 -7.09
CA GLY A 19 -15.84 -48.82 -7.40
C GLY A 19 -15.75 -47.91 -6.17
N LEU A 20 -16.20 -48.39 -5.01
CA LEU A 20 -16.11 -47.65 -3.74
C LEU A 20 -14.72 -47.74 -3.09
N TYR A 21 -13.97 -48.82 -3.36
CA TYR A 21 -12.59 -48.95 -2.85
C TYR A 21 -11.62 -48.03 -3.60
N PHE A 22 -11.82 -47.81 -4.91
CA PHE A 22 -11.01 -46.88 -5.70
C PHE A 22 -11.36 -45.41 -5.46
N PHE A 23 -12.58 -45.11 -4.99
CA PHE A 23 -12.98 -43.73 -4.67
C PHE A 23 -12.48 -43.27 -3.28
N SER A 24 -12.15 -44.19 -2.38
CA SER A 24 -11.59 -43.86 -1.06
C SER A 24 -10.11 -43.46 -1.05
N MET A 25 -9.37 -43.63 -2.16
CA MET A 25 -7.97 -43.21 -2.25
C MET A 25 -7.74 -41.85 -2.90
N ASN A 26 -8.79 -41.18 -3.39
CA ASN A 26 -8.72 -39.76 -3.71
C ASN A 26 -8.96 -38.93 -2.43
N PHE A 27 -8.19 -39.21 -1.38
CA PHE A 27 -7.88 -38.16 -0.43
C PHE A 27 -7.12 -37.11 -1.23
N VAL A 28 -7.85 -36.09 -1.68
CA VAL A 28 -7.28 -34.75 -1.88
C VAL A 28 -6.53 -34.49 -0.58
N HIS A 29 -5.22 -34.60 -0.65
CA HIS A 29 -4.37 -34.14 0.42
C HIS A 29 -4.72 -32.67 0.52
N ALA A 30 -5.45 -32.30 1.58
CA ALA A 30 -5.46 -30.94 2.04
C ALA A 30 -4.00 -30.63 2.30
N GLN A 31 -3.33 -30.01 1.32
CA GLN A 31 -2.00 -29.50 1.58
C GLN A 31 -2.18 -28.60 2.79
N PRO A 32 -1.40 -28.78 3.87
CA PRO A 32 -1.42 -27.85 4.97
C PRO A 32 -1.29 -26.49 4.33
N GLN A 33 -2.26 -25.61 4.58
CA GLN A 33 -2.26 -24.24 4.10
C GLN A 33 -0.85 -23.73 4.39
N GLN A 34 -0.03 -23.64 3.33
CA GLN A 34 1.32 -23.12 3.48
C GLN A 34 1.10 -21.80 4.20
N ASN A 35 1.77 -21.62 5.33
CA ASN A 35 1.83 -20.32 5.99
C ASN A 35 2.46 -19.40 4.95
N LEU A 36 1.62 -18.86 4.05
CA LEU A 36 2.02 -17.88 3.08
C LEU A 36 2.57 -16.75 3.93
N PRO A 37 3.78 -16.27 3.62
CA PRO A 37 4.34 -15.16 4.35
C PRO A 37 3.32 -14.03 4.35
N ALA A 38 2.82 -13.73 5.55
CA ALA A 38 1.79 -12.74 5.72
C ALA A 38 2.50 -11.42 5.98
N LEU A 39 2.80 -10.69 4.89
CA LEU A 39 3.16 -9.28 4.98
C LEU A 39 2.18 -8.60 5.94
N ALA A 40 2.70 -7.92 6.95
CA ALA A 40 1.89 -7.23 7.97
C ALA A 40 1.26 -5.95 7.40
N LEU A 41 0.49 -6.09 6.33
CA LEU A 41 -0.18 -5.04 5.58
C LEU A 41 -1.22 -4.36 6.47
N VAL A 42 -1.13 -3.02 6.54
CA VAL A 42 -2.06 -2.18 7.29
C VAL A 42 -3.11 -1.55 6.37
N GLY A 43 -2.72 -1.22 5.14
CA GLY A 43 -3.61 -0.62 4.15
C GLY A 43 -2.84 0.28 3.17
N TYR A 44 -3.57 1.20 2.53
CA TYR A 44 -2.97 2.18 1.62
C TYR A 44 -2.23 3.26 2.41
N GLN A 45 -0.98 3.50 2.04
CA GLN A 45 -0.11 4.51 2.64
C GLN A 45 0.01 5.74 1.71
N ALA A 46 0.12 5.53 0.41
CA ALA A 46 0.32 6.61 -0.53
C ALA A 46 -0.30 6.35 -1.90
N PHE A 47 -0.57 7.42 -2.64
CA PHE A 47 -0.92 7.33 -4.07
C PHE A 47 -0.03 8.30 -4.83
N ALA A 48 0.64 7.81 -5.88
CA ALA A 48 1.47 8.64 -6.72
C ALA A 48 0.86 8.78 -8.10
N LEU A 49 0.81 10.02 -8.60
CA LEU A 49 0.28 10.37 -9.91
C LEU A 49 1.39 11.03 -10.74
N ARG A 50 1.59 10.50 -11.95
CA ARG A 50 2.37 11.12 -13.01
C ARG A 50 1.53 12.18 -13.71
N VAL A 51 2.04 13.41 -13.74
CA VAL A 51 1.38 14.57 -14.35
C VAL A 51 2.26 15.20 -15.42
N SER A 52 1.65 15.87 -16.39
CA SER A 52 2.38 16.50 -17.50
C SER A 52 2.98 17.86 -17.16
N ASP A 53 2.45 18.53 -16.14
CA ASP A 53 2.87 19.86 -15.69
C ASP A 53 2.67 19.91 -14.18
N ILE A 54 3.79 19.92 -13.44
CA ILE A 54 3.75 19.88 -11.97
C ILE A 54 3.16 21.16 -11.38
N ASP A 55 3.45 22.34 -11.93
CA ASP A 55 3.00 23.61 -11.37
C ASP A 55 1.50 23.83 -11.58
N ARG A 56 0.98 23.45 -12.75
CA ARG A 56 -0.46 23.45 -13.03
C ARG A 56 -1.19 22.46 -12.12
N SER A 57 -0.63 21.28 -11.94
CA SER A 57 -1.22 20.25 -11.08
C SER A 57 -1.18 20.65 -9.62
N VAL A 58 -0.10 21.25 -9.13
CA VAL A 58 -0.01 21.76 -7.75
C VAL A 58 -1.08 22.80 -7.49
N ARG A 59 -1.30 23.76 -8.41
CA ARG A 59 -2.37 24.75 -8.27
C ARG A 59 -3.74 24.07 -8.10
N PHE A 60 -4.08 23.17 -9.01
CA PHE A 60 -5.34 22.43 -8.96
C PHE A 60 -5.51 21.61 -7.66
N TYR A 61 -4.52 20.80 -7.29
CA TYR A 61 -4.63 19.91 -6.13
C TYR A 61 -4.53 20.67 -4.80
N SER A 62 -3.85 21.82 -4.75
CA SER A 62 -3.86 22.67 -3.55
C SER A 62 -5.25 23.25 -3.29
N ASP A 63 -5.96 23.64 -4.35
CA ASP A 63 -7.35 24.11 -4.24
C ASP A 63 -8.29 22.97 -3.80
N VAL A 64 -8.10 21.76 -4.35
CA VAL A 64 -8.91 20.58 -4.01
C VAL A 64 -8.68 20.14 -2.56
N PHE A 65 -7.43 20.08 -2.10
CA PHE A 65 -7.10 19.63 -0.76
C PHE A 65 -7.17 20.74 0.30
N GLY A 66 -7.22 22.01 -0.11
CA GLY A 66 -7.19 23.15 0.80
C GLY A 66 -5.90 23.25 1.61
N ALA A 67 -4.79 22.72 1.08
CA ALA A 67 -3.50 22.64 1.74
C ALA A 67 -2.36 22.76 0.72
N ALA A 68 -1.24 23.34 1.15
CA ALA A 68 -0.02 23.39 0.34
C ALA A 68 0.77 22.08 0.46
N PRO A 69 1.41 21.59 -0.63
CA PRO A 69 2.27 20.42 -0.57
C PRO A 69 3.68 20.76 -0.07
N VAL A 70 4.41 19.74 0.37
CA VAL A 70 5.87 19.78 0.41
C VAL A 70 6.39 19.67 -1.04
N ARG A 71 7.27 20.58 -1.44
CA ARG A 71 7.75 20.72 -2.81
C ARG A 71 9.19 20.25 -2.97
N ASP A 72 9.43 19.57 -4.08
CA ASP A 72 10.72 19.26 -4.70
C ASP A 72 10.63 19.71 -6.19
N ALA A 73 11.75 19.78 -6.91
CA ALA A 73 11.82 20.35 -8.26
C ALA A 73 10.83 19.72 -9.25
N LYS A 74 10.62 18.40 -9.18
CA LYS A 74 9.68 17.65 -10.05
C LYS A 74 8.58 16.93 -9.28
N ARG A 75 8.44 17.20 -7.99
CA ARG A 75 7.51 16.46 -7.10
C ARG A 75 6.81 17.38 -6.11
N ALA A 76 5.58 17.03 -5.79
CA ALA A 76 4.82 17.68 -4.74
C ALA A 76 4.07 16.63 -3.92
N THR A 77 4.20 16.67 -2.61
CA THR A 77 3.61 15.69 -1.70
C THR A 77 2.67 16.35 -0.71
N TYR A 78 1.42 15.92 -0.69
CA TYR A 78 0.38 16.38 0.23
C TYR A 78 0.21 15.40 1.38
N ALA A 79 0.11 15.90 2.61
CA ALA A 79 -0.33 15.09 3.73
C ALA A 79 -1.85 14.85 3.62
N LEU A 80 -2.29 13.63 3.93
CA LEU A 80 -3.71 13.27 3.94
C LEU A 80 -4.19 13.07 5.38
N GLY A 81 -4.86 14.09 5.92
CA GLY A 81 -5.39 14.05 7.29
C GLY A 81 -4.27 14.13 8.35
N THR A 82 -4.44 13.38 9.45
CA THR A 82 -3.51 13.38 10.59
C THR A 82 -2.60 12.15 10.63
N SER A 83 -2.70 11.26 9.64
CA SER A 83 -1.84 10.07 9.52
C SER A 83 -0.60 10.41 8.68
N ASN A 84 0.34 9.46 8.59
CA ASN A 84 1.48 9.56 7.67
C ASN A 84 1.10 9.32 6.20
N GLN A 85 -0.20 9.15 5.90
CA GLN A 85 -0.67 8.93 4.55
C GLN A 85 -0.47 10.18 3.71
N HIS A 86 -0.11 9.99 2.43
CA HIS A 86 0.25 11.11 1.58
C HIS A 86 -0.08 10.87 0.11
N PHE A 87 -0.30 11.97 -0.62
CA PHE A 87 -0.58 11.97 -2.06
C PHE A 87 0.56 12.65 -2.79
N ILE A 88 1.10 12.00 -3.82
CA ILE A 88 2.29 12.45 -4.54
C ILE A 88 1.90 12.82 -5.96
N LEU A 89 2.33 13.99 -6.39
CA LEU A 89 2.42 14.39 -7.78
C LEU A 89 3.89 14.31 -8.20
N SER A 90 4.16 13.67 -9.32
CA SER A 90 5.46 13.68 -9.98
C SER A 90 5.31 14.06 -11.44
N GLU A 91 6.14 14.95 -11.94
CA GLU A 91 6.17 15.24 -13.37
C GLU A 91 6.65 14.02 -14.15
N ALA A 92 5.95 13.65 -15.22
CA ALA A 92 6.34 12.55 -16.10
C ALA A 92 7.63 12.91 -16.86
N GLU A 93 8.53 11.93 -17.02
CA GLU A 93 9.77 12.11 -17.78
C GLU A 93 9.71 11.36 -19.12
N GLY A 94 10.16 12.01 -20.20
CA GLY A 94 10.21 11.38 -21.52
C GLY A 94 8.83 10.96 -22.04
N ASP A 95 8.69 9.68 -22.35
CA ASP A 95 7.46 9.04 -22.84
C ASP A 95 6.69 8.27 -21.75
N GLU A 96 6.98 8.55 -20.47
CA GLU A 96 6.25 7.93 -19.35
C GLU A 96 4.73 8.23 -19.45
N PRO A 97 3.87 7.22 -19.23
CA PRO A 97 2.43 7.43 -19.27
C PRO A 97 1.95 8.29 -18.09
N LEU A 98 1.05 9.22 -18.38
CA LEU A 98 0.34 10.02 -17.38
C LEU A 98 -0.65 9.15 -16.59
N GLY A 99 -1.04 9.62 -15.40
CA GLY A 99 -1.99 8.93 -14.53
C GLY A 99 -1.30 8.22 -13.37
N PHE A 100 -1.82 7.08 -12.90
CA PHE A 100 -1.26 6.40 -11.72
C PHE A 100 0.18 5.95 -11.96
N ALA A 101 1.08 6.42 -11.09
CA ALA A 101 2.46 6.01 -11.10
C ALA A 101 2.64 4.69 -10.35
N TRP A 102 2.07 4.65 -9.14
CA TRP A 102 2.05 3.48 -8.26
C TRP A 102 1.13 3.73 -7.06
N ILE A 103 0.72 2.65 -6.40
CA ILE A 103 -0.09 2.66 -5.17
C ILE A 103 0.76 2.16 -3.99
N GLY A 104 0.89 2.96 -2.95
CA GLY A 104 1.65 2.66 -1.74
C GLY A 104 0.89 1.77 -0.77
N LEU A 105 1.48 0.64 -0.40
CA LEU A 105 0.99 -0.33 0.57
C LEU A 105 1.83 -0.23 1.85
N GLY A 106 1.20 0.14 2.95
CA GLY A 106 1.84 0.31 4.25
C GLY A 106 1.99 -1.02 4.97
N VAL A 107 3.22 -1.40 5.30
CA VAL A 107 3.57 -2.63 6.02
C VAL A 107 4.22 -2.28 7.36
N ARG A 108 3.75 -2.92 8.44
CA ARG A 108 4.40 -2.79 9.76
C ARG A 108 5.75 -3.50 9.76
N ASN A 109 6.72 -2.91 10.45
CA ASN A 109 8.08 -3.45 10.56
C ASN A 109 8.68 -3.76 9.18
N PHE A 110 8.49 -2.84 8.22
CA PHE A 110 8.93 -3.02 6.86
C PHE A 110 10.43 -3.32 6.80
N ASP A 111 10.77 -4.44 6.16
CA ASP A 111 12.13 -4.84 5.83
C ASP A 111 12.18 -5.22 4.35
N ARG A 112 12.94 -4.45 3.56
CA ARG A 112 13.01 -4.62 2.10
C ARG A 112 13.43 -6.04 1.70
N GLN A 113 14.38 -6.66 2.42
CA GLN A 113 14.89 -7.98 2.09
C GLN A 113 13.86 -9.06 2.40
N ALA A 114 13.21 -8.99 3.57
CA ALA A 114 12.13 -9.89 3.94
C ALA A 114 11.01 -9.81 2.90
N VAL A 115 10.52 -8.60 2.58
CA VAL A 115 9.44 -8.43 1.58
C VAL A 115 9.85 -8.98 0.21
N SER A 116 11.08 -8.77 -0.22
CA SER A 116 11.58 -9.31 -1.51
C SER A 116 11.57 -10.85 -1.53
N GLN A 117 11.94 -11.49 -0.41
CA GLN A 117 11.88 -12.94 -0.27
C GLN A 117 10.44 -13.45 -0.28
N GLU A 118 9.53 -12.75 0.40
CA GLU A 118 8.10 -13.09 0.40
C GLU A 118 7.48 -12.97 -1.00
N LEU A 119 7.78 -11.88 -1.73
CA LEU A 119 7.34 -11.71 -3.11
C LEU A 119 7.85 -12.85 -4.01
N SER A 120 9.09 -13.28 -3.82
CA SER A 120 9.65 -14.41 -4.57
C SER A 120 8.93 -15.73 -4.26
N GLN A 121 8.57 -15.97 -3.00
CA GLN A 121 7.77 -17.13 -2.58
C GLN A 121 6.34 -17.09 -3.12
N LEU A 122 5.79 -15.89 -3.34
CA LEU A 122 4.50 -15.66 -3.97
C LEU A 122 4.53 -15.78 -5.50
N GLY A 123 5.68 -16.09 -6.09
CA GLY A 123 5.83 -16.30 -7.54
C GLY A 123 6.15 -15.04 -8.34
N PHE A 124 6.44 -13.92 -7.68
CA PHE A 124 6.98 -12.74 -8.37
C PHE A 124 8.47 -12.96 -8.70
N SER A 125 8.95 -12.40 -9.80
CA SER A 125 10.38 -12.47 -10.15
C SER A 125 11.06 -11.10 -10.12
N PRO A 126 12.33 -11.02 -9.70
CA PRO A 126 13.06 -9.76 -9.70
C PRO A 126 13.37 -9.30 -11.13
N ILE A 127 13.33 -7.99 -11.35
CA ILE A 127 13.79 -7.31 -12.56
C ILE A 127 14.55 -6.03 -12.19
N GLU A 128 15.27 -5.46 -13.16
CA GLU A 128 15.87 -4.14 -13.03
C GLU A 128 14.82 -3.02 -13.22
N ALA A 129 14.98 -1.90 -12.51
CA ALA A 129 14.01 -0.79 -12.55
C ALA A 129 13.82 -0.17 -13.96
N GLN A 130 14.83 -0.32 -14.82
CA GLN A 130 14.88 0.26 -16.16
C GLN A 130 13.95 -0.45 -17.16
N GLU A 131 13.37 -1.60 -16.84
CA GLU A 131 12.39 -2.27 -17.72
C GLU A 131 11.07 -1.48 -17.72
N GLN A 132 10.88 -0.60 -18.69
CA GLN A 132 9.80 0.42 -18.65
C GLN A 132 8.43 -0.03 -19.20
N ARG A 133 8.35 -1.15 -19.95
CA ARG A 133 7.08 -1.52 -20.58
C ARG A 133 6.10 -2.12 -19.55
N PRO A 134 4.84 -1.64 -19.46
CA PRO A 134 3.89 -2.10 -18.43
C PRO A 134 3.64 -3.61 -18.46
N LEU A 135 3.43 -4.19 -19.64
CA LEU A 135 3.14 -5.63 -19.78
C LEU A 135 4.32 -6.54 -19.37
N THR A 136 5.56 -6.06 -19.45
CA THR A 136 6.74 -6.83 -18.99
C THR A 136 6.90 -6.81 -17.47
N ARG A 137 6.22 -5.90 -16.76
CA ARG A 137 6.32 -5.79 -15.29
C ARG A 137 5.36 -6.74 -14.55
N ALA A 138 4.35 -7.30 -15.21
CA ALA A 138 3.36 -8.14 -14.57
C ALA A 138 4.02 -9.31 -13.83
N MET A 139 3.64 -9.53 -12.57
CA MET A 139 4.24 -10.52 -11.67
C MET A 139 5.75 -10.36 -11.47
N ARG A 140 6.26 -9.12 -11.52
CA ARG A 140 7.67 -8.79 -11.23
C ARG A 140 7.81 -7.80 -10.08
N PHE A 141 9.01 -7.74 -9.49
CA PHE A 141 9.37 -6.75 -8.48
C PHE A 141 10.75 -6.17 -8.72
N TRP A 142 10.97 -4.92 -8.31
CA TRP A 142 12.23 -4.18 -8.49
C TRP A 142 12.41 -3.13 -7.39
N SER A 143 13.66 -2.70 -7.19
CA SER A 143 13.98 -1.54 -6.34
C SER A 143 14.28 -0.33 -7.22
N ASP A 144 13.85 0.86 -6.82
CA ASP A 144 14.09 2.10 -7.57
C ASP A 144 14.51 3.24 -6.62
N GLU A 145 15.81 3.43 -6.51
CA GLU A 145 16.42 4.38 -5.57
C GLU A 145 16.01 5.84 -5.80
N LYS A 146 15.44 6.17 -6.97
CA LYS A 146 14.89 7.52 -7.23
C LYS A 146 13.76 7.89 -6.26
N TRP A 147 13.14 6.89 -5.64
CA TRP A 147 12.08 7.01 -4.64
C TRP A 147 12.54 6.78 -3.21
N GLY A 148 13.85 6.61 -2.98
CA GLY A 148 14.44 6.32 -1.69
C GLY A 148 15.15 4.97 -1.67
N GLN A 149 16.11 4.83 -0.76
CA GLN A 149 16.94 3.63 -0.63
C GLN A 149 16.12 2.38 -0.32
N ASP A 150 15.02 2.52 0.39
CA ASP A 150 14.15 1.42 0.81
C ASP A 150 13.03 1.13 -0.21
N ALA A 151 12.98 1.86 -1.33
CA ALA A 151 11.87 1.80 -2.26
C ALA A 151 11.82 0.47 -3.03
N LEU A 152 10.79 -0.32 -2.71
CA LEU A 152 10.50 -1.61 -3.32
C LEU A 152 9.15 -1.58 -4.02
N PHE A 153 9.13 -2.01 -5.27
CA PHE A 153 7.94 -2.02 -6.11
C PHE A 153 7.66 -3.43 -6.61
N PHE A 154 6.39 -3.74 -6.83
CA PHE A 154 5.97 -4.90 -7.61
C PHE A 154 4.79 -4.53 -8.48
N ALA A 155 4.56 -5.28 -9.56
CA ALA A 155 3.32 -5.16 -10.32
C ALA A 155 2.55 -6.48 -10.31
N ASP A 156 1.24 -6.39 -10.10
CA ASP A 156 0.36 -7.57 -10.05
C ASP A 156 0.19 -8.23 -11.44
N ALA A 157 -0.72 -9.20 -11.53
CA ALA A 157 -1.00 -9.91 -12.78
C ALA A 157 -1.57 -9.01 -13.89
N GLU A 158 -2.15 -7.86 -13.54
CA GLU A 158 -2.68 -6.87 -14.48
C GLU A 158 -1.64 -5.79 -14.82
N GLY A 159 -0.46 -5.84 -14.18
CA GLY A 159 0.58 -4.84 -14.34
C GLY A 159 0.35 -3.58 -13.52
N ILE A 160 -0.59 -3.57 -12.57
CA ILE A 160 -0.79 -2.44 -11.66
C ILE A 160 0.39 -2.38 -10.70
N VAL A 161 1.04 -1.23 -10.64
CA VAL A 161 2.26 -1.03 -9.85
C VAL A 161 1.91 -0.66 -8.41
N TYR A 162 2.45 -1.41 -7.47
CA TYR A 162 2.41 -1.13 -6.04
C TYR A 162 3.81 -0.83 -5.52
N ARG A 163 3.90 0.05 -4.52
CA ARG A 163 5.10 0.26 -3.71
C ARG A 163 4.85 -0.28 -2.32
N VAL A 164 5.73 -1.15 -1.82
CA VAL A 164 5.68 -1.56 -0.41
C VAL A 164 6.53 -0.60 0.40
N MET A 165 5.99 -0.12 1.52
CA MET A 165 6.64 0.91 2.34
C MET A 165 6.29 0.77 3.82
N SER A 166 7.12 1.38 4.67
CA SER A 166 6.83 1.48 6.11
C SER A 166 5.60 2.34 6.37
N THR A 167 4.84 2.01 7.42
CA THR A 167 3.78 2.88 7.96
C THR A 167 4.33 4.19 8.53
N ASP A 168 5.63 4.22 8.83
CA ASP A 168 6.33 5.40 9.33
C ASP A 168 6.82 6.32 8.19
N ASP A 169 6.71 5.87 6.93
CA ASP A 169 7.05 6.69 5.78
C ASP A 169 6.08 7.87 5.67
N CYS A 170 6.63 9.08 5.78
CA CYS A 170 5.87 10.32 5.73
C CYS A 170 6.47 11.27 4.69
N GLY A 171 6.03 11.13 3.43
CA GLY A 171 6.52 11.94 2.32
C GLY A 171 6.15 13.44 2.38
N ALA A 172 5.19 13.82 3.24
CA ALA A 172 4.79 15.21 3.46
C ALA A 172 5.18 15.77 4.84
N CYS A 173 5.84 14.97 5.69
CA CYS A 173 6.37 15.50 6.94
C CYS A 173 7.57 16.38 6.60
N ALA A 174 7.71 17.52 7.30
CA ALA A 174 8.98 18.24 7.30
C ALA A 174 10.09 17.23 7.63
N PRO A 175 11.26 17.29 6.96
CA PRO A 175 12.34 16.36 7.25
C PRO A 175 12.59 16.44 8.75
N GLN A 176 12.30 15.34 9.44
CA GLN A 176 12.61 15.24 10.85
C GLN A 176 14.13 15.28 10.90
N ARG A 177 14.70 16.49 11.07
CA ARG A 177 16.03 16.63 11.60
C ARG A 177 15.94 15.85 12.90
N VAL A 178 16.52 14.67 12.91
CA VAL A 178 16.57 13.77 14.06
C VAL A 178 17.27 14.57 15.16
N LEU A 179 16.50 15.34 15.93
CA LEU A 179 16.93 15.89 17.20
C LEU A 179 16.83 14.75 18.21
N ARG A 180 17.61 13.70 17.98
CA ARG A 180 18.02 12.82 19.08
C ARG A 180 18.86 13.68 20.00
N GLY A 181 18.26 14.08 21.12
CA GLY A 181 19.00 14.64 22.25
C GLY A 181 18.91 16.16 22.38
N CYS A 182 17.74 16.66 22.79
CA CYS A 182 17.69 17.77 23.75
C CYS A 182 16.45 17.66 24.64
N PHE A 183 16.25 16.50 25.26
CA PHE A 183 15.51 16.44 26.52
C PHE A 183 16.53 16.53 27.67
N ARG A 184 17.16 17.69 27.83
CA ARG A 184 17.91 17.97 29.06
C ARG A 184 16.88 18.37 30.11
N ARG A 185 16.40 17.40 30.90
CA ARG A 185 15.92 17.67 32.25
C ARG A 185 17.08 18.33 33.00
N ARG A 186 17.15 19.65 33.01
CA ARG A 186 17.96 20.35 34.00
C ARG A 186 17.11 20.48 35.25
N ALA A 187 17.59 19.78 36.26
CA ALA A 187 17.08 19.78 37.62
C ALA A 187 16.83 21.20 38.12
N LEU A 188 15.78 21.33 38.93
CA LEU A 188 15.60 22.42 39.87
C LEU A 188 16.89 22.58 40.68
N THR A 189 17.56 23.71 40.52
CA THR A 189 18.40 24.24 41.59
C THR A 189 18.12 25.74 41.69
N THR A 190 17.54 26.08 42.84
CA THR A 190 17.25 27.39 43.40
C THR A 190 18.28 28.46 43.06
N LEU A 191 17.83 29.56 42.44
CA LEU A 191 18.41 30.89 42.70
C LEU A 191 17.31 31.94 42.51
N LEU A 192 16.84 32.49 43.64
CA LEU A 192 16.11 33.75 43.72
C LEU A 192 16.92 34.83 42.98
N ILE A 193 16.28 35.60 42.09
CA ILE A 193 16.44 37.07 41.94
C ILE A 193 15.39 37.57 40.92
N LEU A 194 14.65 38.58 41.38
CA LEU A 194 13.68 39.49 40.77
C LEU A 194 13.62 39.60 39.23
N TRP A 195 12.43 39.42 38.62
CA TRP A 195 11.55 40.47 38.01
C TRP A 195 10.40 39.87 37.16
N PRO A 196 9.38 40.66 36.72
CA PRO A 196 7.98 40.30 36.87
C PRO A 196 7.30 39.70 35.62
N THR A 197 6.18 39.08 35.94
CA THR A 197 5.08 38.53 35.14
C THR A 197 4.77 39.20 33.80
N THR A 198 4.80 38.41 32.72
CA THR A 198 3.70 38.27 31.74
C THR A 198 3.79 36.91 31.05
N SER A 199 3.00 35.96 31.54
CA SER A 199 2.77 34.67 30.90
C SER A 199 1.65 34.81 29.87
N VAL A 200 1.93 34.54 28.60
CA VAL A 200 0.90 34.13 27.63
C VAL A 200 1.28 32.74 27.15
N ALA A 201 0.72 31.73 27.83
CA ALA A 201 0.75 30.34 27.38
C ALA A 201 -0.50 30.11 26.52
N ILE A 202 -0.29 29.89 25.21
CA ILE A 202 -1.36 29.45 24.30
C ILE A 202 -1.56 27.96 24.55
N ALA A 203 -2.62 27.62 25.28
CA ALA A 203 -3.07 26.25 25.47
C ALA A 203 -3.81 25.76 24.22
N CYS A 204 -3.34 24.67 23.62
CA CYS A 204 -4.01 23.98 22.53
C CYS A 204 -5.17 23.15 23.10
N SER A 205 -6.41 23.57 22.86
CA SER A 205 -7.63 22.88 23.32
C SER A 205 -8.16 21.94 22.23
N SER A 206 -8.02 20.63 22.43
CA SER A 206 -8.59 19.59 21.59
C SER A 206 -10.08 19.38 21.92
N LYS A 207 -11.00 19.84 21.06
CA LYS A 207 -12.40 19.34 20.99
C LYS A 207 -13.04 19.73 19.66
N ALA A 208 -13.09 18.80 18.71
CA ALA A 208 -14.04 18.80 17.59
C ALA A 208 -14.27 17.33 17.20
N SER A 209 -15.20 16.65 17.85
CA SER A 209 -16.62 16.50 17.50
C SER A 209 -16.85 15.67 16.22
N ALA A 210 -17.46 14.50 16.40
CA ALA A 210 -17.70 13.42 15.45
C ALA A 210 -18.51 13.78 14.18
N SER A 211 -18.95 15.04 14.03
CA SER A 211 -19.71 15.51 12.88
C SER A 211 -18.87 15.62 11.59
N VAL A 212 -17.57 15.89 11.71
CA VAL A 212 -16.66 16.11 10.57
C VAL A 212 -16.35 14.81 9.80
N TYR A 213 -16.33 13.68 10.49
CA TYR A 213 -16.04 12.37 9.89
C TYR A 213 -17.09 11.91 8.87
N SER A 214 -18.36 12.32 9.03
CA SER A 214 -19.44 11.97 8.10
C SER A 214 -19.33 12.71 6.76
N LEU A 215 -18.95 13.99 6.80
CA LEU A 215 -18.78 14.83 5.62
C LEU A 215 -17.54 14.43 4.80
N ILE A 216 -16.46 14.03 5.46
CA ILE A 216 -15.23 13.60 4.78
C ILE A 216 -15.45 12.29 4.02
N ARG A 217 -16.18 11.34 4.60
CA ARG A 217 -16.46 10.03 3.95
C ARG A 217 -17.34 10.18 2.71
N ALA A 218 -18.25 11.15 2.69
CA ALA A 218 -19.08 11.47 1.53
C ALA A 218 -18.28 12.13 0.40
N ARG A 219 -17.37 13.07 0.73
CA ARG A 219 -16.50 13.77 -0.23
C ARG A 219 -15.47 12.86 -0.88
N LEU A 220 -14.91 11.90 -0.15
CA LEU A 220 -13.93 10.94 -0.69
C LEU A 220 -14.56 10.01 -1.74
N ARG A 221 -15.82 9.60 -1.57
CA ARG A 221 -16.56 8.82 -2.58
C ARG A 221 -16.84 9.62 -3.86
N GLN A 222 -17.13 10.92 -3.74
CA GLN A 222 -17.29 11.80 -4.91
C GLN A 222 -15.97 12.03 -5.63
N LEU A 223 -14.85 12.19 -4.91
CA LEU A 223 -13.52 12.37 -5.51
C LEU A 223 -13.05 11.11 -6.28
N LEU A 224 -13.32 9.92 -5.75
CA LEU A 224 -13.07 8.66 -6.47
C LEU A 224 -13.91 8.52 -7.74
N ALA A 225 -15.15 9.00 -7.74
CA ALA A 225 -16.01 8.99 -8.94
C ALA A 225 -15.56 10.02 -10.00
N LEU A 226 -15.09 11.19 -9.57
CA LEU A 226 -14.56 12.24 -10.46
C LEU A 226 -13.20 11.86 -11.08
N ALA A 227 -12.35 11.16 -10.32
CA ALA A 227 -11.07 10.65 -10.84
C ALA A 227 -11.26 9.60 -11.95
N MET A 228 -12.33 8.81 -11.91
CA MET A 228 -12.69 7.90 -13.01
C MET A 228 -13.29 8.61 -14.24
N ALA A 229 -13.87 9.80 -14.05
CA ALA A 229 -14.53 10.54 -15.14
C ALA A 229 -13.59 11.44 -15.95
N CYS A 230 -12.39 11.74 -15.45
CA CYS A 230 -11.42 12.63 -16.11
C CYS A 230 -10.33 11.90 -16.92
N ASN A 231 -10.54 10.64 -17.29
CA ASN A 231 -9.66 9.95 -18.23
C ASN A 231 -10.08 10.30 -19.68
N PHE A 232 -9.65 11.48 -20.14
CA PHE A 232 -9.60 11.91 -21.55
C PHE A 232 -8.34 12.74 -21.77
#